data_AF-A0A5B9G2K5-F1
#
_entry.id   AF-A0A5B9G2K5-F1
#
_cell.length_a   1.000
_cell.length_b   1.000
_cell.length_c   1.000
_cell.angle_alpha   90.00
_cell.angle_beta   90.00
_cell.angle_gamma   90.00
#
_symmetry.space_group_name_H-M   'P 1'
#
loop_
_entity.id
_entity.type
_entity.pdbx_description
1 polymer ?
#
loop_
_entity_poly.entity_id
_entity_poly.type
_entity_poly.pdbx_seq_one_letter_code
_entity_poly.pdbx_strand_id
1 'polypeptide(L)'
;MPLTRLASRWGAALLGAALVLSGSVASSATPDATPSQTPPPGVAASDGSPTSLVLAMPIVVPAGTASLLSGEELELYTSPTGVLTRQLDAVIDRPVALGVDPRILASIRILGTGAPESAIEWLDRLQDASNETFSLAYADADVAALSQAGMTDLSVPTDFVIDPSVFPNEVQEGPGASPSASPGVSPSPSPTTPAEPVVPTGEDLIDLPFTLGPVVWPRDDTVVGADLEVFATLGDAVTVLDSSNASYPRDAIPASARAGGHRIVVSNNDISAFLRDAVSAPTEAAWNSSMSQLTAALAGWTGGSATVLATFDRDIPSTGNRIAATLTELSTTPGITLTTLSRTLAEDPVEIGIVDRPVSAERITPLQSALQTMPATTAFASVLEDPSLITGEQRRRMFTLASNAWVETSADWQGAVEEFVAGAAELLSSVHVLDSSTINLLSDTGDIPITISNTLPYPVTVNVQVWANRAVLDVLDDSVPVTISAQSQARAAVPVQSIANGSAVLVVTLSSQTGVSIGAPLYVTTNVQAGWETAFTFVVAGVVLLVFVIGIIRTVARRRREGREAQ
;
A
#
# COMPACT_ATOMS: atom_id res chain seq x y z
N MET A 1 48.62 -23.63 76.32
CA MET A 1 49.45 -23.90 75.13
C MET A 1 48.62 -24.69 74.11
N PRO A 2 48.88 -24.57 72.79
CA PRO A 2 47.83 -24.00 71.93
C PRO A 2 47.56 -24.69 70.58
N LEU A 3 46.49 -24.25 69.89
CA LEU A 3 46.19 -24.41 68.44
C LEU A 3 45.91 -25.88 67.98
N THR A 4 45.34 -26.17 66.81
CA THR A 4 44.95 -25.35 65.62
C THR A 4 43.65 -25.90 64.97
N ARG A 5 43.02 -25.13 64.07
CA ARG A 5 41.96 -25.60 63.14
C ARG A 5 42.55 -26.45 61.99
N LEU A 6 41.72 -27.31 61.39
CA LEU A 6 41.58 -27.43 59.93
C LEU A 6 40.22 -28.04 59.56
N ALA A 7 39.75 -27.80 58.34
CA ALA A 7 38.44 -28.22 57.86
C ALA A 7 38.56 -28.96 56.52
N SER A 8 37.60 -29.81 56.20
CA SER A 8 37.47 -30.45 54.87
C SER A 8 36.01 -30.48 54.42
N ARG A 9 35.79 -30.23 53.13
CA ARG A 9 34.48 -30.30 52.46
C ARG A 9 34.33 -31.70 51.88
N TRP A 10 33.14 -32.29 52.00
CA TRP A 10 32.74 -33.47 51.22
C TRP A 10 31.35 -33.22 50.64
N GLY A 11 31.22 -33.35 49.31
CA GLY A 11 29.95 -33.26 48.61
C GLY A 11 29.26 -34.63 48.54
N ALA A 12 27.93 -34.63 48.43
CA ALA A 12 27.16 -35.85 48.23
C ALA A 12 27.05 -36.18 46.73
N ALA A 13 27.31 -37.44 46.37
CA ALA A 13 26.96 -37.99 45.06
C ALA A 13 25.66 -38.80 45.17
N LEU A 14 24.76 -38.65 44.21
CA LEU A 14 23.52 -39.42 44.13
C LEU A 14 23.69 -40.60 43.17
N LEU A 15 23.24 -41.79 43.59
CA LEU A 15 23.10 -42.95 42.70
C LEU A 15 21.71 -42.96 42.08
N GLY A 16 21.64 -43.19 40.77
CA GLY A 16 20.44 -43.68 40.09
C GLY A 16 20.51 -45.20 39.93
N ALA A 17 19.38 -45.88 40.09
CA ALA A 17 19.25 -47.32 39.86
C ALA A 17 18.26 -47.57 38.70
N ALA A 18 18.61 -48.49 37.80
CA ALA A 18 17.75 -48.89 36.68
C ALA A 18 17.25 -50.33 36.88
N LEU A 19 16.00 -50.59 36.53
CA LEU A 19 15.38 -51.91 36.55
C LEU A 19 15.15 -52.39 35.11
N VAL A 20 15.46 -53.66 34.81
CA VAL A 20 15.29 -54.26 33.48
C VAL A 20 14.42 -55.51 33.58
N LEU A 21 13.47 -55.64 32.66
CA LEU A 21 12.60 -56.81 32.47
C LEU A 21 12.56 -57.14 30.97
N SER A 22 12.62 -58.43 30.63
CA SER A 22 12.92 -58.91 29.27
C SER A 22 11.74 -59.63 28.61
N GLY A 23 11.54 -59.45 27.30
CA GLY A 23 10.58 -60.20 26.48
C GLY A 23 10.71 -59.87 24.98
N SER A 24 10.46 -60.83 24.09
CA SER A 24 10.73 -60.76 22.65
C SER A 24 9.80 -61.69 21.85
N VAL A 25 9.68 -61.64 20.51
CA VAL A 25 10.46 -60.92 19.47
C VAL A 25 9.55 -59.92 18.70
N ALA A 26 9.65 -59.52 17.41
CA ALA A 26 10.29 -60.05 16.20
C ALA A 26 10.71 -58.92 15.19
N SER A 27 11.19 -59.34 14.02
CA SER A 27 11.63 -58.51 12.88
C SER A 27 10.44 -57.92 12.07
N SER A 28 10.60 -56.94 11.18
CA SER A 28 11.74 -56.73 10.25
C SER A 28 12.00 -55.28 9.79
N ALA A 29 13.13 -55.13 9.07
CA ALA A 29 13.59 -54.01 8.22
C ALA A 29 14.38 -52.85 8.87
N THR A 30 15.72 -52.97 8.80
CA THR A 30 16.69 -51.85 8.73
C THR A 30 17.03 -51.57 7.26
N PRO A 31 17.43 -50.34 6.88
CA PRO A 31 18.83 -49.91 7.06
C PRO A 31 19.02 -48.73 8.02
N ASP A 32 20.27 -48.45 8.35
CA ASP A 32 20.76 -47.64 9.47
C ASP A 32 19.99 -46.33 9.81
N ALA A 33 19.45 -46.31 11.02
CA ALA A 33 19.34 -45.11 11.85
C ALA A 33 19.98 -45.41 13.21
N THR A 34 21.05 -44.70 13.58
CA THR A 34 21.69 -44.84 14.89
C THR A 34 20.99 -43.96 15.93
N PRO A 35 20.43 -44.53 17.02
CA PRO A 35 19.70 -43.75 17.99
C PRO A 35 20.63 -43.04 18.99
N SER A 36 20.38 -41.75 19.21
CA SER A 36 20.61 -41.00 20.45
C SER A 36 21.90 -41.29 21.23
N GLN A 37 22.94 -40.47 21.02
CA GLN A 37 23.83 -40.12 22.13
C GLN A 37 23.16 -39.01 22.95
N THR A 38 22.84 -39.30 24.21
CA THR A 38 22.50 -38.25 25.19
C THR A 38 23.72 -37.34 25.35
N PRO A 39 23.59 -36.00 25.19
CA PRO A 39 24.74 -35.12 25.36
C PRO A 39 25.25 -35.17 26.81
N PRO A 40 26.58 -35.17 27.05
CA PRO A 40 27.12 -35.13 28.40
C PRO A 40 26.83 -33.78 29.07
N PRO A 41 26.65 -33.74 30.39
CA PRO A 41 26.38 -32.50 31.10
C PRO A 41 27.60 -31.58 31.08
N GLY A 42 27.48 -30.42 30.41
CA GLY A 42 28.49 -29.37 30.41
C GLY A 42 29.64 -29.57 29.43
N VAL A 43 29.36 -29.51 28.13
CA VAL A 43 30.39 -29.16 27.13
C VAL A 43 30.49 -27.63 27.10
N ALA A 44 31.56 -27.07 27.68
CA ALA A 44 31.88 -25.67 27.49
C ALA A 44 32.41 -25.45 26.06
N ALA A 45 32.08 -24.31 25.44
CA ALA A 45 32.56 -23.91 24.13
C ALA A 45 34.09 -24.06 24.01
N SER A 46 34.58 -24.76 22.98
CA SER A 46 35.96 -25.25 22.93
C SER A 46 37.04 -24.17 22.82
N ASP A 47 36.67 -22.93 22.48
CA ASP A 47 37.58 -21.77 22.39
C ASP A 47 37.16 -20.56 23.25
N GLY A 48 36.08 -20.68 24.05
CA GLY A 48 35.75 -19.72 25.13
C GLY A 48 35.28 -18.30 24.76
N SER A 49 35.25 -17.92 23.49
CA SER A 49 34.64 -16.65 23.04
C SER A 49 33.10 -16.66 23.20
N PRO A 50 32.46 -15.52 23.56
CA PRO A 50 31.01 -15.42 23.58
C PRO A 50 30.41 -15.34 22.16
N THR A 51 29.19 -15.81 22.01
CA THR A 51 28.38 -15.70 20.79
C THR A 51 27.78 -14.30 20.71
N SER A 52 28.16 -13.54 19.67
CA SER A 52 27.53 -12.25 19.35
C SER A 52 26.12 -12.47 18.81
N LEU A 53 25.12 -11.82 19.40
CA LEU A 53 23.72 -11.94 19.01
C LEU A 53 23.14 -10.57 18.65
N VAL A 54 22.68 -10.42 17.42
CA VAL A 54 21.87 -9.30 16.93
C VAL A 54 20.42 -9.73 16.85
N LEU A 55 19.52 -8.80 17.20
CA LEU A 55 18.09 -9.03 17.23
C LEU A 55 17.39 -7.98 16.39
N ALA A 56 16.43 -8.39 15.55
CA ALA A 56 15.59 -7.48 14.78
C ALA A 56 14.11 -7.81 15.00
N MET A 57 13.30 -6.79 15.31
CA MET A 57 11.86 -6.90 15.52
C MET A 57 11.08 -5.95 14.59
N PRO A 58 9.96 -6.41 14.00
CA PRO A 58 9.04 -5.55 13.28
C PRO A 58 8.12 -4.75 14.24
N ILE A 59 7.82 -3.51 13.88
CA ILE A 59 6.81 -2.64 14.48
C ILE A 59 5.70 -2.46 13.44
N VAL A 60 4.62 -3.23 13.61
CA VAL A 60 3.58 -3.49 12.60
C VAL A 60 2.19 -3.57 13.25
N VAL A 61 1.13 -3.37 12.48
CA VAL A 61 -0.25 -3.60 12.94
C VAL A 61 -0.84 -4.87 12.31
N PRO A 62 -1.95 -5.44 12.84
CA PRO A 62 -2.62 -6.59 12.25
C PRO A 62 -3.02 -6.42 10.78
N ALA A 63 -3.31 -7.54 10.14
CA ALA A 63 -3.84 -7.56 8.78
C ALA A 63 -5.19 -6.82 8.65
N GLY A 64 -5.39 -6.17 7.52
CA GLY A 64 -6.59 -5.40 7.16
C GLY A 64 -6.47 -4.86 5.74
N THR A 65 -7.56 -4.33 5.17
CA THR A 65 -7.60 -3.82 3.78
C THR A 65 -7.33 -2.33 3.63
N ALA A 66 -7.34 -1.58 4.75
CA ALA A 66 -7.21 -0.13 4.76
C ALA A 66 -5.77 0.34 4.46
N SER A 67 -5.64 1.26 3.50
CA SER A 67 -4.34 1.81 3.07
C SER A 67 -3.71 2.78 4.09
N LEU A 68 -4.52 3.28 5.01
CA LEU A 68 -4.20 4.11 6.17
C LEU A 68 -5.09 3.61 7.33
N LEU A 69 -4.61 3.76 8.57
CA LEU A 69 -5.32 3.37 9.77
C LEU A 69 -6.26 4.50 10.22
N SER A 70 -7.44 4.16 10.74
CA SER A 70 -8.37 5.17 11.27
C SER A 70 -7.90 5.75 12.61
N GLY A 71 -8.48 6.88 13.03
CA GLY A 71 -8.21 7.44 14.35
C GLY A 71 -8.59 6.47 15.49
N GLU A 72 -9.68 5.74 15.33
CA GLU A 72 -10.15 4.71 16.27
C GLU A 72 -9.22 3.49 16.30
N GLU A 73 -8.67 3.07 15.16
CA GLU A 73 -7.65 2.01 15.10
C GLU A 73 -6.35 2.46 15.78
N LEU A 74 -5.90 3.69 15.53
CA LEU A 74 -4.72 4.25 16.16
C LEU A 74 -4.88 4.40 17.68
N GLU A 75 -6.03 4.90 18.16
CA GLU A 75 -6.36 4.96 19.60
C GLU A 75 -6.34 3.55 20.21
N LEU A 76 -6.99 2.57 19.57
CA LEU A 76 -7.00 1.17 20.02
C LEU A 76 -5.59 0.58 20.09
N TYR A 77 -4.78 0.76 19.05
CA TYR A 77 -3.44 0.16 18.92
C TYR A 77 -2.37 0.84 19.77
N THR A 78 -2.54 2.13 20.10
CA THR A 78 -1.62 2.90 20.97
C THR A 78 -2.11 3.07 22.41
N SER A 79 -3.33 2.61 22.72
CA SER A 79 -3.82 2.49 24.10
C SER A 79 -2.84 1.74 25.03
N PRO A 80 -2.93 1.87 26.37
CA PRO A 80 -2.03 1.20 27.32
C PRO A 80 -1.98 -0.34 27.25
N THR A 81 -2.90 -0.98 26.53
CA THR A 81 -2.91 -2.42 26.23
C THR A 81 -2.86 -2.74 24.73
N GLY A 82 -2.78 -1.71 23.89
CA GLY A 82 -2.77 -1.77 22.43
C GLY A 82 -1.56 -2.52 21.87
N VAL A 83 -1.64 -2.95 20.62
CA VAL A 83 -0.60 -3.79 20.00
C VAL A 83 0.72 -3.04 19.81
N LEU A 84 0.68 -1.77 19.39
CA LEU A 84 1.88 -0.95 19.16
C LEU A 84 2.53 -0.52 20.48
N THR A 85 1.75 -0.25 21.52
CA THR A 85 2.29 0.03 22.87
C THR A 85 2.91 -1.21 23.48
N ARG A 86 2.27 -2.39 23.37
CA ARG A 86 2.86 -3.67 23.80
C ARG A 86 4.08 -4.10 23.00
N GLN A 87 4.24 -3.64 21.76
CA GLN A 87 5.49 -3.76 20.99
C GLN A 87 6.57 -2.89 21.59
N LEU A 88 6.34 -1.57 21.60
CA LEU A 88 7.35 -0.59 21.96
C LEU A 88 7.85 -0.80 23.40
N ASP A 89 6.95 -0.98 24.37
CA ASP A 89 7.30 -1.26 25.78
C ASP A 89 8.15 -2.54 25.95
N ALA A 90 8.09 -3.47 24.99
CA ALA A 90 8.85 -4.71 25.00
C ALA A 90 10.27 -4.59 24.44
N VAL A 91 10.60 -3.54 23.68
CA VAL A 91 11.92 -3.38 23.00
C VAL A 91 12.56 -1.99 23.11
N ILE A 92 11.85 -0.98 23.57
CA ILE A 92 12.37 0.39 23.72
C ILE A 92 13.60 0.41 24.63
N ASP A 93 14.64 1.12 24.19
CA ASP A 93 15.95 1.25 24.84
C ASP A 93 16.67 -0.09 25.11
N ARG A 94 16.37 -1.12 24.31
CA ARG A 94 17.04 -2.43 24.31
C ARG A 94 17.81 -2.65 23.01
N PRO A 95 18.85 -3.50 22.99
CA PRO A 95 19.61 -3.82 21.77
C PRO A 95 18.80 -4.74 20.83
N VAL A 96 17.79 -4.15 20.19
CA VAL A 96 16.93 -4.75 19.17
C VAL A 96 16.73 -3.70 18.08
N ALA A 97 17.07 -4.02 16.84
CA ALA A 97 16.80 -3.16 15.69
C ALA A 97 15.32 -3.24 15.30
N LEU A 98 14.70 -2.08 15.05
CA LEU A 98 13.27 -1.94 14.79
C LEU A 98 13.01 -1.61 13.33
N GLY A 99 12.37 -2.54 12.61
CA GLY A 99 11.77 -2.23 11.32
C GLY A 99 10.39 -1.61 11.55
N VAL A 100 10.16 -0.39 11.10
CA VAL A 100 8.89 0.33 11.32
C VAL A 100 8.04 0.32 10.05
N ASP A 101 6.76 -0.06 10.15
CA ASP A 101 5.79 0.06 9.06
C ASP A 101 5.48 1.55 8.76
N PRO A 102 5.85 2.08 7.58
CA PRO A 102 5.59 3.49 7.22
C PRO A 102 4.11 3.86 7.20
N ARG A 103 3.19 2.89 7.07
CA ARG A 103 1.74 3.12 7.18
C ARG A 103 1.37 3.65 8.56
N ILE A 104 2.04 3.23 9.64
CA ILE A 104 1.77 3.72 10.99
C ILE A 104 2.12 5.21 11.06
N LEU A 105 3.32 5.58 10.61
CA LEU A 105 3.82 6.96 10.59
C LEU A 105 2.88 7.87 9.79
N ALA A 106 2.54 7.45 8.56
CA ALA A 106 1.65 8.20 7.69
C ALA A 106 0.24 8.35 8.28
N SER A 107 -0.33 7.29 8.86
CA SER A 107 -1.68 7.33 9.44
C SER A 107 -1.77 8.25 10.65
N ILE A 108 -0.72 8.33 11.48
CA ILE A 108 -0.67 9.26 12.61
C ILE A 108 -0.56 10.70 12.10
N ARG A 109 0.38 10.97 11.18
CA ARG A 109 0.67 12.35 10.74
C ARG A 109 -0.40 12.95 9.82
N ILE A 110 -1.03 12.16 8.95
CA ILE A 110 -2.00 12.67 7.97
C ILE A 110 -3.29 13.20 8.62
N LEU A 111 -3.58 12.78 9.86
CA LEU A 111 -4.70 13.29 10.65
C LEU A 111 -4.45 14.69 11.23
N GLY A 112 -3.21 15.18 11.23
CA GLY A 112 -2.84 16.52 11.74
C GLY A 112 -3.36 16.76 13.16
N THR A 113 -4.09 17.84 13.38
CA THR A 113 -4.73 18.16 14.67
C THR A 113 -5.84 17.20 15.10
N GLY A 114 -6.24 16.26 14.24
CA GLY A 114 -7.18 15.18 14.54
C GLY A 114 -6.53 13.86 14.96
N ALA A 115 -5.20 13.79 15.05
CA ALA A 115 -4.50 12.57 15.50
C ALA A 115 -4.80 12.27 16.99
N PRO A 116 -5.02 10.99 17.38
CA PRO A 116 -5.24 10.64 18.79
C PRO A 116 -4.04 10.97 19.68
N GLU A 117 -4.30 11.50 20.87
CA GLU A 117 -3.25 11.90 21.84
C GLU A 117 -2.29 10.74 22.16
N SER A 118 -2.81 9.54 22.40
CA SER A 118 -1.99 8.33 22.64
C SER A 118 -1.13 7.92 21.44
N ALA A 119 -1.52 8.29 20.22
CA ALA A 119 -0.79 7.96 19.01
C ALA A 119 0.33 8.97 18.73
N ILE A 120 0.13 10.25 19.10
CA ILE A 120 1.18 11.26 19.14
C ILE A 120 2.21 10.87 20.23
N GLU A 121 1.77 10.59 21.47
CA GLU A 121 2.66 10.14 22.55
C GLU A 121 3.45 8.87 22.18
N TRP A 122 2.83 7.93 21.47
CA TRP A 122 3.52 6.72 20.99
C TRP A 122 4.57 7.02 19.90
N LEU A 123 4.29 7.95 18.99
CA LEU A 123 5.22 8.36 17.94
C LEU A 123 6.42 9.14 18.51
N ASP A 124 6.19 10.07 19.43
CA ASP A 124 7.25 10.80 20.15
C ASP A 124 8.18 9.81 20.88
N ARG A 125 7.59 8.83 21.59
CA ARG A 125 8.34 7.74 22.24
C ARG A 125 9.14 6.86 21.28
N LEU A 126 8.70 6.70 20.03
CA LEU A 126 9.45 5.96 19.01
C LEU A 126 10.58 6.80 18.41
N GLN A 127 10.41 8.12 18.32
CA GLN A 127 11.43 9.06 17.83
C GLN A 127 12.56 9.28 18.85
N ASP A 128 12.25 9.31 20.15
CA ASP A 128 13.23 9.44 21.24
C ASP A 128 13.94 8.12 21.62
N ALA A 129 13.49 6.97 21.10
CA ALA A 129 14.00 5.65 21.47
C ALA A 129 15.48 5.45 21.09
N SER A 130 16.29 4.86 21.98
CA SER A 130 17.71 4.58 21.70
C SER A 130 17.95 3.35 20.81
N ASN A 131 16.91 2.84 20.17
CA ASN A 131 16.97 1.67 19.28
C ASN A 131 17.61 2.02 17.93
N GLU A 132 18.14 1.01 17.24
CA GLU A 132 18.38 1.16 15.81
C GLU A 132 17.06 1.06 15.06
N THR A 133 16.82 1.92 14.08
CA THR A 133 15.56 2.00 13.35
C THR A 133 15.79 1.96 11.83
N PHE A 134 14.87 1.31 11.10
CA PHE A 134 14.82 1.29 9.64
C PHE A 134 13.36 1.24 9.14
N SER A 135 13.13 1.73 7.91
CA SER A 135 11.84 1.59 7.23
C SER A 135 11.63 0.14 6.78
N LEU A 136 10.47 -0.44 7.08
CA LEU A 136 9.96 -1.59 6.34
C LEU A 136 9.40 -1.16 4.97
N ALA A 137 8.97 -2.12 4.16
CA ALA A 137 8.05 -1.84 3.06
C ALA A 137 6.71 -1.31 3.61
N TYR A 138 5.96 -0.55 2.80
CA TYR A 138 4.66 -0.02 3.22
C TYR A 138 3.70 -1.16 3.61
N ALA A 139 3.00 -1.00 4.74
CA ALA A 139 2.14 -2.03 5.34
C ALA A 139 2.88 -3.34 5.71
N ASP A 140 4.21 -3.31 5.80
CA ASP A 140 5.10 -4.48 5.84
C ASP A 140 4.74 -5.50 4.74
N ALA A 141 4.69 -5.02 3.49
CA ALA A 141 4.46 -5.86 2.32
C ALA A 141 5.52 -6.97 2.17
N ASP A 142 5.06 -8.16 1.79
CA ASP A 142 5.89 -9.27 1.32
C ASP A 142 6.50 -8.89 -0.03
N VAL A 143 7.68 -8.27 0.03
CA VAL A 143 8.45 -7.77 -1.13
C VAL A 143 8.85 -8.88 -2.10
N ALA A 144 9.07 -10.10 -1.64
CA ALA A 144 9.30 -11.25 -2.51
C ALA A 144 8.01 -11.62 -3.27
N ALA A 145 6.87 -11.65 -2.58
CA ALA A 145 5.58 -11.89 -3.23
C ALA A 145 5.19 -10.77 -4.22
N LEU A 146 5.53 -9.51 -3.94
CA LEU A 146 5.36 -8.40 -4.90
C LEU A 146 6.27 -8.55 -6.12
N SER A 147 7.57 -8.83 -5.91
CA SER A 147 8.55 -9.07 -6.99
C SER A 147 8.11 -10.22 -7.91
N GLN A 148 7.79 -11.38 -7.33
CA GLN A 148 7.37 -12.57 -8.07
C GLN A 148 5.95 -12.45 -8.66
N ALA A 149 5.11 -11.53 -8.16
CA ALA A 149 3.88 -11.11 -8.84
C ALA A 149 4.13 -10.17 -10.04
N GLY A 150 5.34 -9.63 -10.19
CA GLY A 150 5.74 -8.77 -11.30
C GLY A 150 5.79 -7.27 -10.98
N MET A 151 5.75 -6.87 -9.70
CA MET A 151 5.96 -5.48 -9.30
C MET A 151 7.45 -5.15 -9.29
N THR A 152 7.90 -4.33 -10.23
CA THR A 152 9.31 -3.96 -10.42
C THR A 152 9.75 -2.72 -9.66
N ASP A 153 8.81 -1.98 -9.06
CA ASP A 153 9.06 -0.77 -8.27
C ASP A 153 8.45 -0.99 -6.89
N LEU A 154 9.33 -1.20 -5.90
CA LEU A 154 8.98 -1.50 -4.52
C LEU A 154 9.10 -0.27 -3.59
N SER A 155 9.27 0.93 -4.14
CA SER A 155 9.45 2.14 -3.33
C SER A 155 8.20 2.46 -2.49
N VAL A 156 8.44 2.95 -1.26
CA VAL A 156 7.39 3.30 -0.29
C VAL A 156 6.51 4.40 -0.88
N PRO A 157 5.18 4.24 -0.99
CA PRO A 157 4.33 5.22 -1.70
C PRO A 157 4.20 6.53 -0.93
N THR A 158 4.54 7.67 -1.57
CA THR A 158 4.36 9.02 -1.01
C THR A 158 3.16 9.80 -1.58
N ASP A 159 2.40 9.25 -2.53
CA ASP A 159 1.23 9.88 -3.15
C ASP A 159 -0.01 9.95 -2.22
N PHE A 160 0.05 10.74 -1.14
CA PHE A 160 -1.02 10.86 -0.13
C PHE A 160 -2.02 11.99 -0.47
N VAL A 161 -3.30 11.73 -0.20
CA VAL A 161 -4.37 12.76 -0.28
C VAL A 161 -4.47 13.43 1.09
N ILE A 162 -3.91 14.64 1.21
CA ILE A 162 -3.78 15.35 2.48
C ILE A 162 -4.85 16.44 2.56
N ASP A 163 -5.64 16.46 3.64
CA ASP A 163 -6.57 17.56 3.92
C ASP A 163 -5.80 18.74 4.54
N PRO A 164 -5.65 19.90 3.87
CA PRO A 164 -4.91 21.03 4.42
C PRO A 164 -5.62 21.68 5.62
N SER A 165 -6.90 21.38 5.87
CA SER A 165 -7.68 22.00 6.94
C SER A 165 -7.44 21.43 8.33
N VAL A 166 -6.82 20.24 8.44
CA VAL A 166 -6.41 19.64 9.72
C VAL A 166 -4.98 20.06 10.15
N PHE A 167 -4.29 20.88 9.38
CA PHE A 167 -2.96 21.42 9.70
C PHE A 167 -3.04 22.90 10.08
N PRO A 168 -2.32 23.36 11.13
CA PRO A 168 -2.34 24.76 11.53
C PRO A 168 -1.54 25.64 10.56
N ASN A 169 -2.07 26.83 10.28
CA ASN A 169 -1.27 27.90 9.67
C ASN A 169 -0.25 28.42 10.71
N GLU A 170 1.04 28.39 10.40
CA GLU A 170 2.02 29.07 11.26
C GLU A 170 1.75 30.58 11.27
N VAL A 171 1.61 31.17 12.45
CA VAL A 171 1.52 32.63 12.56
C VAL A 171 2.92 33.21 12.35
N GLN A 172 3.25 33.54 11.10
CA GLN A 172 4.55 34.10 10.74
C GLN A 172 4.77 35.44 11.47
N GLU A 173 5.47 35.40 12.61
CA GLU A 173 5.81 36.60 13.39
C GLU A 173 6.75 37.50 12.59
N GLY A 174 6.17 38.48 11.89
CA GLY A 174 6.93 39.53 11.21
C GLY A 174 7.92 40.19 12.18
N PRO A 175 9.17 40.44 11.76
CA PRO A 175 10.32 40.64 12.65
C PRO A 175 10.04 41.71 13.72
N GLY A 176 10.02 41.27 14.97
CA GLY A 176 9.50 42.01 16.12
C GLY A 176 10.09 43.42 16.26
N ALA A 177 9.35 44.42 15.80
CA ALA A 177 9.72 45.83 15.90
C ALA A 177 9.63 46.28 17.37
N SER A 178 10.72 46.12 18.11
CA SER A 178 10.83 46.53 19.51
C SER A 178 10.33 47.96 19.71
N PRO A 179 9.32 48.20 20.57
CA PRO A 179 8.57 49.46 20.60
C PRO A 179 9.39 50.58 21.27
N SER A 180 10.25 51.23 20.48
CA SER A 180 10.88 52.49 20.85
C SER A 180 9.82 53.60 20.93
N ALA A 181 9.32 53.85 22.14
CA ALA A 181 8.17 54.72 22.38
C ALA A 181 8.47 56.20 22.13
N SER A 182 8.26 56.65 20.89
CA SER A 182 8.21 58.07 20.51
C SER A 182 6.75 58.49 20.28
N PRO A 183 6.19 59.44 21.05
CA PRO A 183 4.77 59.78 20.98
C PRO A 183 4.45 60.71 19.80
N GLY A 184 4.22 60.14 18.62
CA GLY A 184 3.70 60.88 17.46
C GLY A 184 3.60 60.04 16.19
N VAL A 185 2.45 60.11 15.52
CA VAL A 185 2.01 59.32 14.34
C VAL A 185 1.53 57.90 14.70
N SER A 186 0.27 57.63 14.37
CA SER A 186 -0.27 56.25 14.34
C SER A 186 0.14 55.61 13.01
N PRO A 187 0.85 54.47 13.00
CA PRO A 187 0.99 53.69 11.79
C PRO A 187 -0.40 53.16 11.37
N SER A 188 -0.66 53.12 10.06
CA SER A 188 -1.68 52.22 9.54
C SER A 188 -1.15 50.79 9.67
N PRO A 189 -1.96 49.79 10.08
CA PRO A 189 -1.55 48.41 9.91
C PRO A 189 -1.33 48.14 8.42
N SER A 190 -0.18 47.56 8.08
CA SER A 190 -0.02 46.88 6.80
C SER A 190 -0.95 45.67 6.76
N PRO A 191 -1.50 45.29 5.59
CA PRO A 191 -2.24 44.04 5.49
C PRO A 191 -1.29 42.87 5.78
N THR A 192 -1.60 42.08 6.82
CA THR A 192 -0.97 40.79 7.05
C THR A 192 -1.35 39.88 5.88
N THR A 193 -0.36 39.43 5.10
CA THR A 193 -0.56 38.33 4.15
C THR A 193 -1.10 37.13 4.94
N PRO A 194 -2.20 36.46 4.51
CA PRO A 194 -2.61 35.21 5.14
C PRO A 194 -1.45 34.24 5.14
N ALA A 195 -1.12 33.66 6.29
CA ALA A 195 -0.14 32.59 6.34
C ALA A 195 -0.71 31.36 5.63
N GLU A 196 0.09 30.76 4.75
CA GLU A 196 -0.26 29.50 4.10
C GLU A 196 -0.07 28.34 5.10
N PRO A 197 -0.90 27.29 5.04
CA PRO A 197 -0.75 26.13 5.90
C PRO A 197 0.57 25.42 5.61
N VAL A 198 1.28 25.01 6.67
CA VAL A 198 2.43 24.10 6.54
C VAL A 198 1.89 22.69 6.38
N VAL A 199 1.42 22.38 5.17
CA VAL A 199 0.97 21.05 4.79
C VAL A 199 2.21 20.17 4.59
N PRO A 200 2.33 19.02 5.26
CA PRO A 200 3.45 18.10 5.06
C PRO A 200 3.45 17.54 3.63
N THR A 201 4.62 17.21 3.10
CA THR A 201 4.71 16.39 1.86
C THR A 201 4.40 14.92 2.16
N GLY A 202 4.29 14.10 1.11
CA GLY A 202 4.13 12.67 1.28
C GLY A 202 5.33 11.96 1.92
N GLU A 203 6.53 12.51 1.72
CA GLU A 203 7.76 12.10 2.38
C GLU A 203 7.71 12.44 3.88
N ASP A 204 7.31 13.67 4.23
CA ASP A 204 7.16 14.11 5.63
C ASP A 204 6.17 13.24 6.42
N LEU A 205 5.19 12.61 5.76
CA LEU A 205 4.25 11.68 6.40
C LEU A 205 4.89 10.34 6.78
N ILE A 206 5.86 9.83 6.01
CA ILE A 206 6.52 8.53 6.25
C ILE A 206 7.90 8.65 6.92
N ASP A 207 8.45 9.86 7.05
CA ASP A 207 9.82 10.05 7.55
C ASP A 207 10.03 9.60 9.01
N LEU A 208 11.25 9.20 9.33
CA LEU A 208 11.72 9.01 10.70
C LEU A 208 13.23 9.30 10.68
N PRO A 209 13.86 9.75 11.78
CA PRO A 209 15.31 9.74 11.93
C PRO A 209 15.87 8.30 11.99
N PHE A 210 15.72 7.54 10.89
CA PHE A 210 16.14 6.16 10.74
C PHE A 210 17.65 6.06 10.88
N THR A 211 18.12 5.28 11.86
CA THR A 211 19.56 5.15 12.14
C THR A 211 20.30 4.29 11.12
N LEU A 212 19.57 3.49 10.33
CA LEU A 212 20.08 2.60 9.30
C LEU A 212 19.53 3.00 7.92
N GLY A 213 20.28 2.66 6.87
CA GLY A 213 19.82 2.80 5.48
C GLY A 213 18.71 1.80 5.12
N PRO A 214 18.27 1.77 3.85
CA PRO A 214 17.18 0.89 3.41
C PRO A 214 17.44 -0.59 3.72
N VAL A 215 16.43 -1.25 4.28
CA VAL A 215 16.44 -2.69 4.58
C VAL A 215 15.23 -3.33 3.91
N VAL A 216 15.45 -4.41 3.19
CA VAL A 216 14.41 -5.17 2.49
C VAL A 216 14.20 -6.47 3.27
N TRP A 217 13.03 -6.64 3.86
CA TRP A 217 12.74 -7.78 4.75
C TRP A 217 11.53 -8.59 4.21
N PRO A 218 11.76 -9.52 3.27
CA PRO A 218 10.76 -10.49 2.81
C PRO A 218 10.35 -11.48 3.92
N ARG A 219 9.33 -12.29 3.63
CA ARG A 219 8.97 -13.46 4.45
C ARG A 219 10.11 -14.51 4.44
N ASP A 220 10.22 -15.27 5.53
CA ASP A 220 11.20 -16.35 5.66
C ASP A 220 10.93 -17.46 4.60
N ASP A 221 11.98 -18.01 3.98
CA ASP A 221 11.95 -19.06 2.93
C ASP A 221 11.09 -18.72 1.68
N THR A 222 11.07 -17.45 1.22
CA THR A 222 10.30 -17.02 0.02
C THR A 222 11.09 -16.30 -1.09
N VAL A 223 12.41 -16.14 -0.98
CA VAL A 223 13.21 -15.38 -1.96
C VAL A 223 13.69 -16.27 -3.11
N VAL A 224 13.70 -15.74 -4.34
CA VAL A 224 14.49 -16.29 -5.47
C VAL A 224 15.60 -15.32 -5.88
N GLY A 225 16.67 -15.82 -6.48
CA GLY A 225 17.85 -15.00 -6.83
C GLY A 225 17.55 -13.82 -7.77
N ALA A 226 16.45 -13.88 -8.52
CA ALA A 226 15.98 -12.78 -9.37
C ALA A 226 15.37 -11.61 -8.58
N ASP A 227 14.85 -11.85 -7.37
CA ASP A 227 14.23 -10.80 -6.55
C ASP A 227 15.27 -9.78 -6.07
N LEU A 228 16.52 -10.20 -5.88
CA LEU A 228 17.60 -9.31 -5.42
C LEU A 228 17.88 -8.17 -6.42
N GLU A 229 17.71 -8.40 -7.72
CA GLU A 229 17.82 -7.36 -8.75
C GLU A 229 16.66 -6.33 -8.64
N VAL A 230 15.47 -6.78 -8.22
CA VAL A 230 14.33 -5.89 -7.94
C VAL A 230 14.52 -5.14 -6.63
N PHE A 231 15.04 -5.81 -5.59
CA PHE A 231 15.34 -5.20 -4.29
C PHE A 231 16.44 -4.12 -4.42
N ALA A 232 17.43 -4.32 -5.29
CA ALA A 232 18.48 -3.34 -5.59
C ALA A 232 17.98 -2.05 -6.27
N THR A 233 16.73 -2.01 -6.77
CA THR A 233 16.12 -0.74 -7.24
C THR A 233 15.94 0.29 -6.12
N LEU A 234 15.96 -0.15 -4.86
CA LEU A 234 15.89 0.68 -3.66
C LEU A 234 17.26 1.27 -3.23
N GLY A 235 18.31 1.11 -4.05
CA GLY A 235 19.66 1.64 -3.79
C GLY A 235 20.58 0.65 -3.07
N ASP A 236 21.46 1.15 -2.19
CA ASP A 236 22.43 0.33 -1.41
C ASP A 236 21.79 -0.50 -0.27
N ALA A 237 20.58 -0.97 -0.52
CA ALA A 237 19.72 -1.66 0.43
C ALA A 237 20.31 -3.00 0.90
N VAL A 238 19.97 -3.41 2.13
CA VAL A 238 20.35 -4.71 2.68
C VAL A 238 19.13 -5.63 2.70
N THR A 239 19.25 -6.82 2.11
CA THR A 239 18.20 -7.83 2.21
C THR A 239 18.37 -8.65 3.50
N VAL A 240 17.34 -8.73 4.34
CA VAL A 240 17.24 -9.75 5.39
C VAL A 240 16.85 -11.06 4.71
N LEU A 241 17.70 -12.08 4.82
CA LEU A 241 17.48 -13.37 4.17
C LEU A 241 17.44 -14.48 5.21
N ASP A 242 16.43 -15.35 5.16
CA ASP A 242 16.41 -16.52 6.02
C ASP A 242 17.50 -17.54 5.64
N SER A 243 18.09 -18.21 6.64
CA SER A 243 19.20 -19.13 6.40
C SER A 243 18.84 -20.39 5.62
N SER A 244 17.56 -20.75 5.51
CA SER A 244 17.09 -21.83 4.64
C SER A 244 17.02 -21.44 3.15
N ASN A 245 17.12 -20.14 2.86
CA ASN A 245 17.07 -19.53 1.52
C ASN A 245 18.47 -19.39 0.87
N ALA A 246 19.53 -19.92 1.49
CA ALA A 246 20.91 -19.78 1.01
C ALA A 246 21.79 -21.03 1.25
N SER A 247 22.96 -21.01 0.62
CA SER A 247 23.98 -22.06 0.64
C SER A 247 25.35 -21.46 0.95
N TYR A 248 26.10 -22.13 1.83
CA TYR A 248 27.25 -21.55 2.52
C TYR A 248 28.56 -22.22 2.11
N PRO A 249 29.68 -21.48 2.02
CA PRO A 249 31.01 -22.07 1.75
C PRO A 249 31.56 -22.99 2.86
N ARG A 250 30.90 -23.02 4.04
CA ARG A 250 31.26 -23.77 5.26
C ARG A 250 30.00 -24.06 6.06
N ASP A 251 30.10 -24.96 7.05
CA ASP A 251 29.00 -25.37 7.94
C ASP A 251 28.55 -24.30 8.96
N ALA A 252 28.87 -23.02 8.73
CA ALA A 252 28.53 -21.90 9.60
C ALA A 252 27.80 -20.80 8.80
N ILE A 253 26.59 -20.46 9.23
CA ILE A 253 25.78 -19.37 8.69
C ILE A 253 26.40 -18.02 9.15
N PRO A 254 26.83 -17.14 8.24
CA PRO A 254 27.38 -15.84 8.57
C PRO A 254 26.25 -14.80 8.64
N ALA A 255 26.18 -13.99 9.70
CA ALA A 255 25.19 -12.90 9.76
C ALA A 255 25.45 -11.80 8.71
N SER A 256 26.71 -11.42 8.45
CA SER A 256 27.09 -10.50 7.35
C SER A 256 27.42 -11.27 6.08
N ALA A 257 26.70 -11.00 4.97
CA ALA A 257 26.83 -11.77 3.75
C ALA A 257 26.66 -10.95 2.45
N ARG A 258 27.00 -11.58 1.33
CA ARG A 258 26.76 -11.10 -0.04
C ARG A 258 26.36 -12.23 -0.96
N ALA A 259 25.54 -11.94 -1.96
CA ALA A 259 25.29 -12.83 -3.09
C ALA A 259 25.15 -12.00 -4.37
N GLY A 260 25.90 -12.34 -5.43
CA GLY A 260 25.85 -11.62 -6.71
C GLY A 260 26.33 -10.16 -6.68
N GLY A 261 26.84 -9.69 -5.53
CA GLY A 261 27.17 -8.28 -5.26
C GLY A 261 26.16 -7.59 -4.32
N HIS A 262 24.96 -8.14 -4.16
CA HIS A 262 23.91 -7.62 -3.27
C HIS A 262 24.27 -7.80 -1.80
N ARG A 263 23.91 -6.84 -0.95
CA ARG A 263 24.16 -6.88 0.51
C ARG A 263 23.09 -7.70 1.22
N ILE A 264 23.51 -8.66 2.04
CA ILE A 264 22.61 -9.55 2.76
C ILE A 264 22.96 -9.54 4.25
N VAL A 265 21.94 -9.56 5.11
CA VAL A 265 22.08 -9.99 6.51
C VAL A 265 21.26 -11.27 6.69
N VAL A 266 21.90 -12.34 7.18
CA VAL A 266 21.26 -13.67 7.24
C VAL A 266 20.65 -13.91 8.62
N SER A 267 19.33 -14.06 8.70
CA SER A 267 18.66 -14.51 9.92
C SER A 267 18.77 -16.02 10.06
N ASN A 268 19.27 -16.50 11.19
CA ASN A 268 19.36 -17.92 11.46
C ASN A 268 17.97 -18.47 11.84
N ASN A 269 17.43 -19.35 11.01
CA ASN A 269 16.07 -19.88 11.11
C ASN A 269 15.83 -20.66 12.41
N ASP A 270 16.72 -21.58 12.78
CA ASP A 270 16.59 -22.39 14.01
C ASP A 270 16.64 -21.52 15.27
N ILE A 271 17.59 -20.57 15.34
CA ILE A 271 17.70 -19.64 16.47
C ILE A 271 16.48 -18.70 16.53
N SER A 272 15.98 -18.25 15.37
CA SER A 272 14.78 -17.41 15.28
C SER A 272 13.53 -18.19 15.71
N ALA A 273 13.40 -19.46 15.34
CA ALA A 273 12.32 -20.33 15.81
C ALA A 273 12.34 -20.50 17.33
N PHE A 274 13.49 -20.83 17.93
CA PHE A 274 13.59 -20.93 19.40
C PHE A 274 13.36 -19.60 20.13
N LEU A 275 13.70 -18.46 19.50
CA LEU A 275 13.36 -17.12 20.00
C LEU A 275 11.84 -16.89 19.98
N ARG A 276 11.19 -17.16 18.84
CA ARG A 276 9.73 -17.02 18.64
C ARG A 276 8.94 -17.93 19.59
N ASP A 277 9.37 -19.18 19.76
CA ASP A 277 8.83 -20.15 20.74
C ASP A 277 9.00 -19.69 22.20
N ALA A 278 10.06 -18.94 22.52
CA ALA A 278 10.25 -18.39 23.85
C ALA A 278 9.34 -17.19 24.10
N VAL A 279 9.31 -16.22 23.18
CA VAL A 279 8.55 -14.97 23.38
C VAL A 279 7.04 -15.13 23.29
N SER A 280 6.56 -16.26 22.73
CA SER A 280 5.15 -16.67 22.67
C SER A 280 4.73 -17.63 23.79
N ALA A 281 5.65 -18.14 24.60
CA ALA A 281 5.38 -19.27 25.50
C ALA A 281 4.24 -18.98 26.50
N PRO A 282 3.11 -19.70 26.45
CA PRO A 282 1.92 -19.38 27.24
C PRO A 282 2.08 -19.67 28.74
N THR A 283 3.11 -20.43 29.13
CA THR A 283 3.40 -20.78 30.54
C THR A 283 4.89 -20.62 30.84
N GLU A 284 5.22 -20.47 32.12
CA GLU A 284 6.62 -20.37 32.57
C GLU A 284 7.40 -21.66 32.31
N ALA A 285 6.75 -22.83 32.44
CA ALA A 285 7.36 -24.12 32.11
C ALA A 285 7.68 -24.25 30.61
N ALA A 286 6.79 -23.77 29.74
CA ALA A 286 7.08 -23.69 28.30
C ALA A 286 8.22 -22.70 28.02
N TRP A 287 8.20 -21.51 28.63
CA TRP A 287 9.25 -20.50 28.46
C TRP A 287 10.63 -21.02 28.86
N ASN A 288 10.75 -21.65 30.03
CA ASN A 288 11.99 -22.29 30.48
C ASN A 288 12.47 -23.38 29.51
N SER A 289 11.56 -24.12 28.88
CA SER A 289 11.89 -25.12 27.86
C SER A 289 12.40 -24.49 26.57
N SER A 290 11.75 -23.43 26.07
CA SER A 290 12.18 -22.71 24.86
C SER A 290 13.50 -21.97 25.09
N MET A 291 13.65 -21.27 26.22
CA MET A 291 14.91 -20.61 26.61
C MET A 291 16.07 -21.60 26.75
N SER A 292 15.83 -22.80 27.29
CA SER A 292 16.86 -23.84 27.37
C SER A 292 17.27 -24.39 25.99
N GLN A 293 16.39 -24.32 24.98
CA GLN A 293 16.72 -24.70 23.61
C GLN A 293 17.47 -23.55 22.89
N LEU A 294 16.96 -22.33 22.99
CA LEU A 294 17.60 -21.12 22.45
C LEU A 294 19.04 -20.94 22.96
N THR A 295 19.24 -21.02 24.28
CA THR A 295 20.57 -20.87 24.89
C THR A 295 21.50 -22.04 24.58
N ALA A 296 20.99 -23.27 24.49
CA ALA A 296 21.79 -24.43 24.07
C ALA A 296 22.19 -24.34 22.59
N ALA A 297 21.32 -23.85 21.71
CA ALA A 297 21.62 -23.63 20.30
C ALA A 297 22.64 -22.51 20.11
N LEU A 298 22.47 -21.37 20.80
CA LEU A 298 23.45 -20.26 20.80
C LEU A 298 24.81 -20.64 21.41
N ALA A 299 24.84 -21.55 22.40
CA ALA A 299 26.07 -22.10 22.99
C ALA A 299 26.70 -23.22 22.14
N GLY A 300 25.91 -23.88 21.28
CA GLY A 300 26.40 -24.79 20.24
C GLY A 300 26.90 -24.05 18.99
N TRP A 301 26.51 -22.78 18.80
CA TRP A 301 26.89 -21.93 17.67
C TRP A 301 28.34 -21.39 17.77
N THR A 302 29.30 -22.24 18.14
CA THR A 302 30.71 -21.84 18.30
C THR A 302 31.47 -21.88 16.98
N GLY A 303 30.83 -21.45 15.88
CA GLY A 303 31.33 -21.45 14.50
C GLY A 303 32.41 -20.40 14.21
N GLY A 304 33.32 -20.15 15.16
CA GLY A 304 34.45 -19.24 15.00
C GLY A 304 34.08 -17.75 15.03
N SER A 305 33.76 -17.22 16.22
CA SER A 305 33.53 -15.79 16.49
C SER A 305 32.39 -15.12 15.67
N ALA A 306 31.50 -15.91 15.08
CA ALA A 306 30.44 -15.42 14.22
C ALA A 306 29.32 -14.71 15.01
N THR A 307 28.89 -13.54 14.52
CA THR A 307 27.62 -12.94 14.93
C THR A 307 26.44 -13.73 14.34
N VAL A 308 25.35 -13.81 15.10
CA VAL A 308 24.07 -14.40 14.70
C VAL A 308 23.02 -13.29 14.64
N LEU A 309 22.25 -13.20 13.56
CA LEU A 309 20.96 -12.50 13.58
C LEU A 309 19.86 -13.50 13.92
N ALA A 310 19.03 -13.16 14.90
CA ALA A 310 17.75 -13.82 15.16
C ALA A 310 16.59 -12.83 15.02
N THR A 311 15.52 -13.26 14.37
CA THR A 311 14.36 -12.42 14.03
C THR A 311 13.14 -12.79 14.85
N PHE A 312 12.47 -11.76 15.38
CA PHE A 312 11.11 -11.90 15.90
C PHE A 312 10.12 -12.10 14.75
N ASP A 313 8.97 -12.71 15.06
CA ASP A 313 7.89 -12.88 14.10
C ASP A 313 7.14 -11.57 13.83
N ARG A 314 6.25 -11.59 12.83
CA ARG A 314 5.32 -10.50 12.48
C ARG A 314 4.04 -10.52 13.32
N ASP A 315 3.59 -11.70 13.75
CA ASP A 315 2.48 -11.82 14.71
C ASP A 315 2.95 -11.60 16.16
N ILE A 316 2.05 -11.10 17.00
CA ILE A 316 2.30 -10.86 18.42
C ILE A 316 1.30 -11.60 19.29
N PRO A 317 1.75 -12.64 20.01
CA PRO A 317 0.93 -13.45 20.91
C PRO A 317 0.03 -12.61 21.81
N SER A 318 -1.28 -12.69 21.55
CA SER A 318 -2.34 -12.07 22.35
C SER A 318 -2.33 -12.60 23.79
N THR A 319 -1.94 -13.86 23.98
CA THR A 319 -1.56 -14.46 25.26
C THR A 319 -0.09 -14.86 25.24
N GLY A 320 0.66 -14.56 26.31
CA GLY A 320 2.00 -15.12 26.52
C GLY A 320 3.17 -14.26 26.03
N ASN A 321 2.99 -12.99 25.67
CA ASN A 321 4.11 -12.08 25.36
C ASN A 321 5.15 -12.09 26.49
N ARG A 322 6.33 -12.64 26.17
CA ARG A 322 7.49 -12.77 27.05
C ARG A 322 8.74 -12.07 26.51
N ILE A 323 8.60 -11.23 25.48
CA ILE A 323 9.70 -10.50 24.82
C ILE A 323 10.65 -9.86 25.86
N ALA A 324 10.11 -9.08 26.81
CA ALA A 324 10.89 -8.43 27.86
C ALA A 324 11.63 -9.41 28.79
N ALA A 325 11.03 -10.56 29.12
CA ALA A 325 11.66 -11.59 29.96
C ALA A 325 12.78 -12.31 29.19
N THR A 326 12.53 -12.72 27.94
CA THR A 326 13.51 -13.33 27.06
C THR A 326 14.71 -12.42 26.81
N LEU A 327 14.51 -11.13 26.55
CA LEU A 327 15.60 -10.16 26.40
C LEU A 327 16.41 -9.98 27.70
N THR A 328 15.77 -10.01 28.86
CA THR A 328 16.44 -9.94 30.17
C THR A 328 17.31 -11.19 30.43
N GLU A 329 16.82 -12.38 30.11
CA GLU A 329 17.59 -13.62 30.23
C GLU A 329 18.77 -13.65 29.24
N LEU A 330 18.54 -13.30 27.97
CA LEU A 330 19.59 -13.25 26.94
C LEU A 330 20.72 -12.25 27.28
N SER A 331 20.37 -11.09 27.84
CA SER A 331 21.34 -10.07 28.27
C SER A 331 22.14 -10.44 29.53
N THR A 332 21.71 -11.47 30.27
CA THR A 332 22.37 -11.94 31.50
C THR A 332 22.99 -13.34 31.37
N THR A 333 22.67 -14.07 30.30
CA THR A 333 23.20 -15.41 30.01
C THR A 333 24.72 -15.38 29.73
N PRO A 334 25.55 -16.07 30.53
CA PRO A 334 26.99 -16.12 30.28
C PRO A 334 27.32 -16.79 28.95
N GLY A 335 28.13 -16.12 28.13
CA GLY A 335 28.53 -16.60 26.80
C GLY A 335 27.67 -16.08 25.65
N ILE A 336 26.63 -15.28 25.92
CA ILE A 336 25.93 -14.47 24.92
C ILE A 336 26.41 -13.02 25.05
N THR A 337 26.48 -12.28 23.94
CA THR A 337 26.74 -10.83 23.94
C THR A 337 25.85 -10.15 22.91
N LEU A 338 24.90 -9.33 23.38
CA LEU A 338 24.00 -8.58 22.50
C LEU A 338 24.77 -7.47 21.77
N THR A 339 24.55 -7.33 20.48
CA THR A 339 25.22 -6.35 19.61
C THR A 339 24.20 -5.63 18.69
N THR A 340 24.67 -4.62 17.96
CA THR A 340 23.88 -3.77 17.07
C THR A 340 23.95 -4.25 15.61
N LEU A 341 22.86 -4.09 14.86
CA LEU A 341 22.76 -4.43 13.45
C LEU A 341 23.75 -3.61 12.61
N SER A 342 23.97 -2.33 12.93
CA SER A 342 25.05 -1.51 12.36
C SER A 342 26.44 -2.13 12.50
N ARG A 343 26.74 -2.84 13.61
CA ARG A 343 28.03 -3.53 13.76
C ARG A 343 28.09 -4.76 12.86
N THR A 344 27.03 -5.57 12.82
CA THR A 344 26.95 -6.73 11.93
C THR A 344 27.09 -6.34 10.47
N LEU A 345 26.42 -5.27 10.04
CA LEU A 345 26.50 -4.73 8.67
C LEU A 345 27.86 -4.09 8.31
N ALA A 346 28.77 -3.99 9.28
CA ALA A 346 30.16 -3.55 9.13
C ALA A 346 31.18 -4.68 9.32
N GLU A 347 30.75 -5.92 9.59
CA GLU A 347 31.60 -7.11 9.53
C GLU A 347 31.92 -7.48 8.06
N ASP A 348 33.12 -7.97 7.78
CA ASP A 348 33.54 -8.43 6.45
C ASP A 348 32.56 -9.49 5.91
N PRO A 349 31.79 -9.20 4.84
CA PRO A 349 30.69 -10.07 4.42
C PRO A 349 31.21 -11.33 3.73
N VAL A 350 30.56 -12.46 4.01
CA VAL A 350 30.84 -13.75 3.38
C VAL A 350 30.00 -13.91 2.11
N GLU A 351 30.63 -14.26 0.99
CA GLU A 351 29.91 -14.61 -0.24
C GLU A 351 29.16 -15.95 -0.07
N ILE A 352 27.86 -15.94 -0.35
CA ILE A 352 26.93 -17.07 -0.26
C ILE A 352 26.19 -17.27 -1.59
N GLY A 353 25.71 -18.48 -1.86
CA GLY A 353 24.85 -18.77 -3.01
C GLY A 353 23.38 -18.78 -2.60
N ILE A 354 22.50 -18.12 -3.35
CA ILE A 354 21.05 -18.19 -3.11
C ILE A 354 20.53 -19.59 -3.44
N VAL A 355 19.59 -20.08 -2.61
CA VAL A 355 18.78 -21.26 -2.88
C VAL A 355 17.38 -20.74 -3.18
N ASP A 356 16.90 -20.93 -4.41
CA ASP A 356 15.62 -20.40 -4.84
C ASP A 356 14.44 -21.04 -4.10
N ARG A 357 13.61 -20.19 -3.48
CA ARG A 357 12.39 -20.54 -2.76
C ARG A 357 11.23 -19.71 -3.30
N PRO A 358 10.56 -20.12 -4.39
CA PRO A 358 9.45 -19.35 -4.92
C PRO A 358 8.28 -19.31 -3.93
N VAL A 359 7.68 -18.14 -3.77
CA VAL A 359 6.43 -17.93 -3.04
C VAL A 359 5.36 -18.87 -3.60
N SER A 360 4.44 -19.34 -2.75
CA SER A 360 3.41 -20.28 -3.16
C SER A 360 2.57 -19.74 -4.33
N ALA A 361 2.23 -20.61 -5.29
CA ALA A 361 1.37 -20.24 -6.42
C ALA A 361 -0.03 -19.78 -5.96
N GLU A 362 -0.46 -20.22 -4.77
CA GLU A 362 -1.71 -19.85 -4.12
C GLU A 362 -1.67 -18.40 -3.56
N ARG A 363 -0.49 -17.90 -3.15
CA ARG A 363 -0.26 -16.50 -2.77
C ARG A 363 0.03 -15.61 -3.98
N ILE A 364 0.80 -16.10 -4.96
CA ILE A 364 1.20 -15.34 -6.16
C ILE A 364 0.05 -15.12 -7.14
N THR A 365 -0.75 -16.13 -7.47
CA THR A 365 -1.78 -16.00 -8.52
C THR A 365 -2.83 -14.91 -8.20
N PRO A 366 -3.34 -14.80 -6.96
CA PRO A 366 -4.25 -13.71 -6.60
C PRO A 366 -3.57 -12.33 -6.58
N LEU A 367 -2.32 -12.22 -6.12
CA LEU A 367 -1.56 -10.96 -6.18
C LEU A 367 -1.28 -10.52 -7.62
N GLN A 368 -0.98 -11.45 -8.53
CA GLN A 368 -0.88 -11.17 -9.97
C GLN A 368 -2.21 -10.66 -10.53
N SER A 369 -3.34 -11.28 -10.16
CA SER A 369 -4.67 -10.83 -10.58
C SER A 369 -4.99 -9.40 -10.10
N ALA A 370 -4.62 -9.06 -8.86
CA ALA A 370 -4.72 -7.71 -8.33
C ALA A 370 -3.81 -6.72 -9.08
N LEU A 371 -2.52 -7.04 -9.26
CA LEU A 371 -1.56 -6.17 -9.93
C LEU A 371 -1.96 -5.85 -11.39
N GLN A 372 -2.59 -6.78 -12.09
CA GLN A 372 -3.08 -6.58 -13.47
C GLN A 372 -4.24 -5.57 -13.58
N THR A 373 -4.91 -5.17 -12.49
CA THR A 373 -5.91 -4.09 -12.54
C THR A 373 -5.28 -2.69 -12.48
N MET A 374 -4.05 -2.57 -11.94
CA MET A 374 -3.39 -1.28 -11.73
C MET A 374 -3.13 -0.51 -13.04
N PRO A 375 -2.64 -1.10 -14.15
CA PRO A 375 -2.42 -0.36 -15.40
C PRO A 375 -3.69 0.29 -15.98
N ALA A 376 -4.82 -0.42 -15.92
CA ALA A 376 -6.12 0.12 -16.35
C ALA A 376 -6.57 1.27 -15.44
N THR A 377 -6.37 1.11 -14.12
CA THR A 377 -6.72 2.11 -13.11
C THR A 377 -5.87 3.39 -13.24
N THR A 378 -4.56 3.26 -13.48
CA THR A 378 -3.66 4.38 -13.77
C THR A 378 -4.03 5.10 -15.08
N ALA A 379 -4.41 4.35 -16.12
CA ALA A 379 -4.88 4.96 -17.36
C ALA A 379 -6.20 5.73 -17.15
N PHE A 380 -7.14 5.15 -16.40
CA PHE A 380 -8.41 5.79 -16.04
C PHE A 380 -8.21 7.06 -15.20
N ALA A 381 -7.27 7.07 -14.25
CA ALA A 381 -7.01 8.21 -13.37
C ALA A 381 -6.68 9.52 -14.10
N SER A 382 -6.30 9.46 -15.39
CA SER A 382 -6.12 10.63 -16.27
C SER A 382 -7.41 11.43 -16.59
N VAL A 383 -8.58 11.02 -16.08
CA VAL A 383 -9.79 11.87 -16.05
C VAL A 383 -9.73 12.95 -14.97
N LEU A 384 -8.84 12.82 -13.97
CA LEU A 384 -8.63 13.83 -12.93
C LEU A 384 -7.61 14.88 -13.38
N GLU A 385 -7.64 16.04 -12.72
CA GLU A 385 -6.55 17.04 -12.82
C GLU A 385 -5.29 16.54 -12.11
N ASP A 386 -5.47 15.87 -10.96
CA ASP A 386 -4.42 15.10 -10.26
C ASP A 386 -4.77 13.59 -10.24
N PRO A 387 -4.07 12.75 -11.02
CA PRO A 387 -4.23 11.30 -10.99
C PRO A 387 -3.79 10.63 -9.68
N SER A 388 -2.94 11.28 -8.87
CA SER A 388 -2.37 10.71 -7.62
C SER A 388 -3.46 10.35 -6.61
N LEU A 389 -4.55 11.14 -6.61
CA LEU A 389 -5.79 10.95 -5.84
C LEU A 389 -6.43 9.56 -6.01
N ILE A 390 -6.10 8.85 -7.11
CA ILE A 390 -6.45 7.45 -7.34
C ILE A 390 -5.21 6.55 -7.26
N THR A 391 -4.14 6.86 -7.99
CA THR A 391 -3.03 5.92 -8.16
C THR A 391 -2.23 5.69 -6.88
N GLY A 392 -2.09 6.71 -6.03
CA GLY A 392 -1.41 6.62 -4.76
C GLY A 392 -2.13 5.72 -3.75
N GLU A 393 -3.45 5.86 -3.66
CA GLU A 393 -4.27 5.01 -2.80
C GLU A 393 -4.24 3.56 -3.28
N GLN A 394 -4.42 3.33 -4.58
CA GLN A 394 -4.39 1.99 -5.17
C GLN A 394 -3.03 1.30 -5.00
N ARG A 395 -1.92 2.05 -5.11
CA ARG A 395 -0.58 1.55 -4.80
C ARG A 395 -0.46 1.14 -3.33
N ARG A 396 -0.87 1.99 -2.36
CA ARG A 396 -0.85 1.63 -0.93
C ARG A 396 -1.75 0.43 -0.61
N ARG A 397 -2.93 0.33 -1.21
CA ARG A 397 -3.83 -0.83 -1.08
C ARG A 397 -3.16 -2.11 -1.57
N MET A 398 -2.45 -2.08 -2.70
CA MET A 398 -1.72 -3.24 -3.23
C MET A 398 -0.58 -3.70 -2.28
N PHE A 399 0.20 -2.78 -1.73
CA PHE A 399 1.19 -3.10 -0.69
C PHE A 399 0.53 -3.71 0.57
N THR A 400 -0.61 -3.15 0.99
CA THR A 400 -1.39 -3.65 2.13
C THR A 400 -1.94 -5.06 1.91
N LEU A 401 -2.37 -5.38 0.69
CA LEU A 401 -2.81 -6.73 0.27
C LEU A 401 -1.66 -7.74 0.23
N ALA A 402 -0.42 -7.26 0.05
CA ALA A 402 0.80 -8.04 0.13
C ALA A 402 1.39 -8.16 1.55
N SER A 403 0.83 -7.49 2.58
CA SER A 403 1.37 -7.50 3.96
C SER A 403 1.72 -8.91 4.49
N ASN A 404 2.84 -9.04 5.20
CA ASN A 404 3.22 -10.32 5.83
C ASN A 404 2.26 -10.73 6.96
N ALA A 405 1.54 -9.77 7.55
CA ALA A 405 0.60 -9.99 8.65
C ALA A 405 -0.64 -10.84 8.26
N TRP A 406 -0.91 -11.01 6.95
CA TRP A 406 -1.92 -11.95 6.49
C TRP A 406 -1.45 -13.39 6.71
N VAL A 407 -2.25 -14.17 7.46
CA VAL A 407 -2.11 -15.63 7.50
C VAL A 407 -2.27 -16.16 6.08
N GLU A 408 -1.27 -16.87 5.59
CA GLU A 408 -1.20 -17.30 4.20
C GLU A 408 -2.42 -18.13 3.79
N THR A 409 -2.92 -17.86 2.57
CA THR A 409 -4.12 -18.45 1.94
C THR A 409 -5.41 -18.47 2.79
N SER A 410 -5.47 -17.68 3.88
CA SER A 410 -6.69 -17.50 4.67
C SER A 410 -7.87 -16.95 3.86
N ALA A 411 -9.09 -17.32 4.27
CA ALA A 411 -10.32 -16.87 3.60
C ALA A 411 -10.48 -15.34 3.66
N ASP A 412 -10.08 -14.71 4.76
CA ASP A 412 -10.12 -13.26 4.95
C ASP A 412 -9.17 -12.55 3.97
N TRP A 413 -7.97 -13.11 3.74
CA TRP A 413 -7.06 -12.60 2.72
C TRP A 413 -7.59 -12.81 1.30
N GLN A 414 -8.17 -13.97 0.99
CA GLN A 414 -8.79 -14.20 -0.32
C GLN A 414 -9.92 -13.20 -0.60
N GLY A 415 -10.78 -12.94 0.40
CA GLY A 415 -11.81 -11.90 0.33
C GLY A 415 -11.24 -10.50 0.10
N ALA A 416 -10.11 -10.15 0.72
CA ALA A 416 -9.42 -8.88 0.49
C ALA A 416 -8.89 -8.74 -0.95
N VAL A 417 -8.46 -9.83 -1.61
CA VAL A 417 -8.07 -9.80 -3.03
C VAL A 417 -9.31 -9.61 -3.91
N GLU A 418 -10.40 -10.32 -3.63
CA GLU A 418 -11.66 -10.18 -4.37
C GLU A 418 -12.24 -8.76 -4.23
N GLU A 419 -12.19 -8.17 -3.03
CA GLU A 419 -12.58 -6.78 -2.78
C GLU A 419 -11.72 -5.79 -3.59
N PHE A 420 -10.40 -5.96 -3.60
CA PHE A 420 -9.49 -5.10 -4.38
C PHE A 420 -9.78 -5.15 -5.88
N VAL A 421 -9.97 -6.36 -6.43
CA VAL A 421 -10.26 -6.55 -7.87
C VAL A 421 -11.66 -6.03 -8.23
N ALA A 422 -12.66 -6.25 -7.37
CA ALA A 422 -14.01 -5.72 -7.56
C ALA A 422 -14.04 -4.19 -7.46
N GLY A 423 -13.35 -3.61 -6.49
CA GLY A 423 -13.23 -2.15 -6.32
C GLY A 423 -12.54 -1.48 -7.50
N ALA A 424 -11.54 -2.12 -8.12
CA ALA A 424 -10.94 -1.64 -9.37
C ALA A 424 -11.95 -1.66 -10.54
N ALA A 425 -12.79 -2.69 -10.63
CA ALA A 425 -13.84 -2.76 -11.66
C ALA A 425 -14.95 -1.70 -11.43
N GLU A 426 -15.36 -1.46 -10.18
CA GLU A 426 -16.30 -0.41 -9.82
C GLU A 426 -15.73 0.98 -10.16
N LEU A 427 -14.47 1.24 -9.78
CA LEU A 427 -13.73 2.46 -10.09
C LEU A 427 -13.68 2.74 -11.59
N LEU A 428 -13.36 1.75 -12.42
CA LEU A 428 -13.37 1.87 -13.89
C LEU A 428 -14.77 2.13 -14.49
N SER A 429 -15.84 1.86 -13.73
CA SER A 429 -17.24 2.14 -14.11
C SER A 429 -17.80 3.46 -13.56
N SER A 430 -17.06 4.15 -12.67
CA SER A 430 -17.53 5.34 -11.94
C SER A 430 -17.84 6.56 -12.82
N VAL A 431 -17.24 6.62 -14.01
CA VAL A 431 -17.52 7.65 -15.03
C VAL A 431 -18.11 6.99 -16.27
N HIS A 432 -19.39 7.26 -16.55
CA HIS A 432 -20.13 6.62 -17.64
C HIS A 432 -21.22 7.53 -18.23
N VAL A 433 -21.59 7.27 -19.48
CA VAL A 433 -22.75 7.90 -20.13
C VAL A 433 -24.04 7.24 -19.62
N LEU A 434 -25.06 8.04 -19.30
CA LEU A 434 -26.37 7.52 -18.91
C LEU A 434 -27.24 7.21 -20.13
N ASP A 435 -28.02 6.12 -20.06
CA ASP A 435 -28.93 5.69 -21.12
C ASP A 435 -29.94 6.80 -21.51
N SER A 436 -29.78 7.34 -22.71
CA SER A 436 -30.73 8.27 -23.31
C SER A 436 -31.78 7.53 -24.14
N SER A 437 -33.05 7.84 -23.91
CA SER A 437 -34.15 7.37 -24.76
C SER A 437 -34.05 7.89 -26.20
N THR A 438 -34.73 7.21 -27.15
CA THR A 438 -34.72 7.55 -28.58
C THR A 438 -34.96 9.03 -28.83
N ILE A 439 -33.97 9.70 -29.41
CA ILE A 439 -33.99 11.14 -29.68
C ILE A 439 -34.70 11.39 -31.01
N ASN A 440 -35.55 12.41 -31.07
CA ASN A 440 -36.21 12.83 -32.30
C ASN A 440 -35.75 14.25 -32.64
N LEU A 441 -35.01 14.38 -33.75
CA LEU A 441 -34.56 15.67 -34.29
C LEU A 441 -35.60 16.17 -35.32
N LEU A 442 -36.29 17.25 -34.98
CA LEU A 442 -37.36 17.86 -35.80
C LEU A 442 -36.91 19.12 -36.58
N SER A 443 -35.61 19.43 -36.55
CA SER A 443 -35.04 20.67 -37.08
C SER A 443 -33.75 20.35 -37.84
N ASP A 444 -33.42 21.17 -38.85
CA ASP A 444 -32.27 20.90 -39.70
C ASP A 444 -30.92 21.02 -38.96
N THR A 445 -30.89 21.70 -37.82
CA THR A 445 -29.75 21.78 -36.91
C THR A 445 -30.26 21.77 -35.46
N GLY A 446 -29.50 21.20 -34.54
CA GLY A 446 -29.78 21.24 -33.10
C GLY A 446 -28.73 20.51 -32.27
N ASP A 447 -28.82 20.64 -30.95
CA ASP A 447 -27.90 19.99 -30.02
C ASP A 447 -28.49 18.69 -29.48
N ILE A 448 -27.70 17.62 -29.46
CA ILE A 448 -28.05 16.35 -28.83
C ILE A 448 -27.47 16.32 -27.41
N PRO A 449 -28.33 16.22 -26.37
CA PRO A 449 -27.89 16.27 -24.98
C PRO A 449 -27.43 14.89 -24.49
N ILE A 450 -26.12 14.66 -24.47
CA ILE A 450 -25.52 13.47 -23.86
C ILE A 450 -25.33 13.74 -22.37
N THR A 451 -25.90 12.91 -21.48
CA THR A 451 -25.74 13.06 -20.02
C THR A 451 -24.70 12.08 -19.51
N ILE A 452 -23.72 12.57 -18.75
CA ILE A 452 -22.59 11.80 -18.21
C ILE A 452 -22.65 11.87 -16.69
N SER A 453 -22.44 10.73 -16.03
CA SER A 453 -22.41 10.60 -14.57
C SER A 453 -20.98 10.40 -14.09
N ASN A 454 -20.66 10.98 -12.93
CA ASN A 454 -19.41 10.80 -12.19
C ASN A 454 -19.75 10.44 -10.73
N THR A 455 -19.44 9.22 -10.30
CA THR A 455 -19.67 8.79 -8.91
C THR A 455 -18.45 9.02 -8.00
N LEU A 456 -17.31 9.49 -8.52
CA LEU A 456 -16.11 9.74 -7.74
C LEU A 456 -16.28 10.91 -6.75
N PRO A 457 -15.55 10.92 -5.62
CA PRO A 457 -15.46 12.06 -4.71
C PRO A 457 -14.68 13.26 -5.30
N TYR A 458 -14.16 13.13 -6.53
CA TYR A 458 -13.34 14.12 -7.21
C TYR A 458 -14.01 14.62 -8.50
N PRO A 459 -13.77 15.87 -8.93
CA PRO A 459 -14.20 16.35 -10.24
C PRO A 459 -13.40 15.66 -11.36
N VAL A 460 -14.07 15.35 -12.47
CA VAL A 460 -13.46 14.69 -13.65
C VAL A 460 -13.62 15.57 -14.89
N THR A 461 -12.69 15.49 -15.84
CA THR A 461 -12.80 16.10 -17.16
C THR A 461 -12.64 15.05 -18.25
N VAL A 462 -13.65 14.94 -19.12
CA VAL A 462 -13.71 13.96 -20.22
C VAL A 462 -14.07 14.64 -21.54
N ASN A 463 -13.54 14.12 -22.63
CA ASN A 463 -13.94 14.46 -23.99
C ASN A 463 -15.06 13.50 -24.42
N VAL A 464 -16.23 14.04 -24.72
CA VAL A 464 -17.40 13.30 -25.20
C VAL A 464 -17.32 13.23 -26.73
N GLN A 465 -16.99 12.06 -27.24
CA GLN A 465 -16.81 11.82 -28.67
C GLN A 465 -18.05 11.15 -29.26
N VAL A 466 -18.50 11.65 -30.43
CA VAL A 466 -19.76 11.19 -31.04
C VAL A 466 -19.64 11.07 -32.56
N TRP A 467 -20.06 9.94 -33.11
CA TRP A 467 -20.16 9.76 -34.56
C TRP A 467 -21.43 9.02 -34.99
N ALA A 468 -22.01 9.46 -36.11
CA ALA A 468 -23.20 8.83 -36.70
C ALA A 468 -22.82 7.63 -37.59
N ASN A 469 -23.52 6.51 -37.43
CA ASN A 469 -23.31 5.33 -38.28
C ASN A 469 -23.80 5.48 -39.73
N ARG A 470 -24.43 6.62 -40.07
CA ARG A 470 -25.05 6.93 -41.36
C ARG A 470 -25.03 8.44 -41.60
N ALA A 471 -24.63 8.87 -42.80
CA ALA A 471 -24.69 10.26 -43.29
C ALA A 471 -26.11 10.79 -43.57
N VAL A 472 -27.08 10.38 -42.74
CA VAL A 472 -28.42 10.97 -42.60
C VAL A 472 -28.37 12.12 -41.59
N LEU A 473 -27.45 12.01 -40.63
CA LEU A 473 -27.14 12.97 -39.58
C LEU A 473 -25.64 13.24 -39.62
N ASP A 474 -25.25 14.50 -39.61
CA ASP A 474 -23.87 14.97 -39.48
C ASP A 474 -23.58 15.40 -38.04
N VAL A 475 -22.33 15.26 -37.61
CA VAL A 475 -21.88 15.72 -36.28
C VAL A 475 -20.89 16.86 -36.51
N LEU A 476 -21.25 18.07 -36.06
CA LEU A 476 -20.53 19.31 -36.40
C LEU A 476 -19.30 19.56 -35.50
N ASP A 477 -19.32 18.99 -34.29
CA ASP A 477 -18.19 18.90 -33.37
C ASP A 477 -18.25 17.48 -32.77
N ASP A 478 -17.23 16.67 -33.08
CA ASP A 478 -17.17 15.25 -32.74
C ASP A 478 -16.40 14.97 -31.44
N SER A 479 -15.97 16.01 -30.69
CA SER A 479 -15.16 15.87 -29.47
C SER A 479 -15.39 17.02 -28.45
N VAL A 480 -16.53 17.01 -27.77
CA VAL A 480 -16.92 18.07 -26.81
C VAL A 480 -16.29 17.84 -25.42
N PRO A 481 -15.44 18.73 -24.90
CA PRO A 481 -14.88 18.61 -23.54
C PRO A 481 -15.92 18.97 -22.47
N VAL A 482 -16.03 18.15 -21.42
CA VAL A 482 -16.95 18.34 -20.29
C VAL A 482 -16.26 18.04 -18.97
N THR A 483 -16.29 19.02 -18.06
CA THR A 483 -15.94 18.81 -16.64
C THR A 483 -17.20 18.50 -15.83
N ILE A 484 -17.14 17.48 -14.99
CA ILE A 484 -18.22 16.98 -14.14
C ILE A 484 -17.76 17.08 -12.69
N SER A 485 -18.54 17.74 -11.83
CA SER A 485 -18.25 17.79 -10.39
C SER A 485 -18.22 16.39 -9.76
N ALA A 486 -17.59 16.29 -8.59
CA ALA A 486 -17.69 15.11 -7.72
C ALA A 486 -19.15 14.68 -7.48
N GLN A 487 -19.41 13.37 -7.48
CA GLN A 487 -20.69 12.74 -7.16
C GLN A 487 -21.90 13.37 -7.88
N SER A 488 -21.75 13.70 -9.16
CA SER A 488 -22.67 14.56 -9.92
C SER A 488 -22.80 14.15 -11.39
N GLN A 489 -23.63 14.88 -12.14
CA GLN A 489 -23.92 14.64 -13.55
C GLN A 489 -23.80 15.93 -14.36
N ALA A 490 -23.29 15.83 -15.58
CA ALA A 490 -23.20 16.94 -16.53
C ALA A 490 -23.83 16.55 -17.88
N ARG A 491 -24.01 17.55 -18.75
CA ARG A 491 -24.52 17.34 -20.11
C ARG A 491 -23.57 17.94 -21.15
N ALA A 492 -23.10 17.13 -22.09
CA ALA A 492 -22.57 17.64 -23.35
C ALA A 492 -23.72 18.04 -24.26
N ALA A 493 -23.62 19.20 -24.88
CA ALA A 493 -24.44 19.60 -26.01
C ALA A 493 -23.66 19.30 -27.29
N VAL A 494 -24.02 18.24 -28.00
CA VAL A 494 -23.32 17.79 -29.22
C VAL A 494 -24.03 18.35 -30.44
N PRO A 495 -23.45 19.31 -31.18
CA PRO A 495 -24.12 19.98 -32.28
C PRO A 495 -24.20 19.06 -33.51
N VAL A 496 -25.41 18.88 -34.05
CA VAL A 496 -25.67 18.00 -35.20
C VAL A 496 -26.48 18.68 -36.30
N GLN A 497 -26.31 18.22 -37.54
CA GLN A 497 -27.05 18.70 -38.71
C GLN A 497 -27.77 17.55 -39.42
N SER A 498 -29.07 17.72 -39.70
CA SER A 498 -29.85 16.80 -40.52
C SER A 498 -29.46 16.95 -42.00
N ILE A 499 -28.94 15.88 -42.61
CA ILE A 499 -28.71 15.81 -44.06
C ILE A 499 -29.94 15.22 -44.78
N ALA A 500 -30.63 14.26 -44.17
CA ALA A 500 -31.75 13.56 -44.79
C ALA A 500 -32.78 13.06 -43.76
N ASN A 501 -33.98 12.70 -44.26
CA ASN A 501 -34.97 11.98 -43.47
C ASN A 501 -34.53 10.53 -43.21
N GLY A 502 -34.63 10.06 -41.97
CA GLY A 502 -34.37 8.66 -41.65
C GLY A 502 -34.13 8.37 -40.17
N SER A 503 -33.34 7.34 -39.91
CA SER A 503 -32.88 6.98 -38.57
C SER A 503 -31.41 6.57 -38.61
N ALA A 504 -30.65 7.08 -37.65
CA ALA A 504 -29.23 6.84 -37.46
C ALA A 504 -28.97 6.38 -36.02
N VAL A 505 -27.88 5.65 -35.81
CA VAL A 505 -27.36 5.37 -34.46
C VAL A 505 -26.11 6.20 -34.28
N LEU A 506 -26.10 7.02 -33.24
CA LEU A 506 -24.91 7.68 -32.74
C LEU A 506 -24.15 6.70 -31.86
N VAL A 507 -22.86 6.54 -32.10
CA VAL A 507 -21.94 5.91 -31.15
C VAL A 507 -21.36 7.04 -30.30
N VAL A 508 -21.40 6.89 -28.98
CA VAL A 508 -20.88 7.83 -28.01
C VAL A 508 -19.78 7.15 -27.21
N THR A 509 -18.59 7.73 -27.19
CA THR A 509 -17.48 7.28 -26.33
C THR A 509 -16.99 8.42 -25.46
N LEU A 510 -16.44 8.08 -24.30
CA LEU A 510 -15.72 9.02 -23.45
C LEU A 510 -14.22 8.78 -23.60
N SER A 511 -13.44 9.84 -23.58
CA SER A 511 -11.99 9.75 -23.37
C SER A 511 -11.51 10.76 -22.35
N SER A 512 -10.37 10.48 -21.70
CA SER A 512 -9.71 11.41 -20.79
C SER A 512 -9.06 12.59 -21.55
N GLN A 513 -8.51 13.55 -20.79
CA GLN A 513 -7.72 14.65 -21.37
C GLN A 513 -6.47 14.16 -22.13
N THR A 514 -5.96 12.97 -21.80
CA THR A 514 -4.80 12.34 -22.46
C THR A 514 -5.20 11.36 -23.58
N GLY A 515 -6.50 11.21 -23.87
CA GLY A 515 -7.02 10.34 -24.93
C GLY A 515 -7.20 8.87 -24.54
N VAL A 516 -7.13 8.53 -23.25
CA VAL A 516 -7.48 7.17 -22.77
C VAL A 516 -8.99 6.97 -22.89
N SER A 517 -9.44 5.87 -23.49
CA SER A 517 -10.87 5.53 -23.58
C SER A 517 -11.45 5.22 -22.19
N ILE A 518 -12.60 5.80 -21.86
CA ILE A 518 -13.27 5.67 -20.56
C ILE A 518 -14.62 4.97 -20.74
N GLY A 519 -14.88 3.94 -19.92
CA GLY A 519 -16.10 3.15 -19.96
C GLY A 519 -16.31 2.37 -21.26
N ALA A 520 -17.56 1.97 -21.51
CA ALA A 520 -17.99 1.28 -22.74
C ALA A 520 -18.74 2.25 -23.69
N PRO A 521 -18.69 2.05 -25.02
CA PRO A 521 -19.45 2.86 -25.96
C PRO A 521 -20.97 2.74 -25.79
N LEU A 522 -21.68 3.86 -25.78
CA LEU A 522 -23.15 3.91 -25.79
C LEU A 522 -23.68 4.08 -27.22
N TYR A 523 -24.83 3.47 -27.52
CA TYR A 523 -25.46 3.48 -28.84
C TYR A 523 -26.84 4.16 -28.81
N VAL A 524 -26.88 5.45 -29.17
CA VAL A 524 -28.10 6.28 -29.10
C VAL A 524 -28.83 6.26 -30.44
N THR A 525 -30.06 5.75 -30.47
CA THR A 525 -30.90 5.78 -31.68
C THR A 525 -31.53 7.16 -31.84
N THR A 526 -31.31 7.80 -32.99
CA THR A 526 -31.86 9.11 -33.34
C THR A 526 -32.72 9.01 -34.61
N ASN A 527 -33.94 9.54 -34.54
CA ASN A 527 -34.82 9.73 -35.69
C ASN A 527 -34.67 11.16 -36.21
N VAL A 528 -34.52 11.31 -37.52
CA VAL A 528 -34.22 12.59 -38.18
C VAL A 528 -35.33 12.94 -39.15
N GLN A 529 -35.93 14.11 -38.99
CA GLN A 529 -36.86 14.70 -39.96
C GLN A 529 -36.28 16.01 -40.49
N ALA A 530 -35.98 16.03 -41.80
CA ALA A 530 -35.50 17.23 -42.48
C ALA A 530 -36.64 18.27 -42.61
N GLY A 531 -36.28 19.56 -42.58
CA GLY A 531 -37.17 20.68 -42.33
C GLY A 531 -38.37 20.79 -43.27
N TRP A 532 -39.57 20.68 -42.69
CA TRP A 532 -40.85 20.99 -43.35
C TRP A 532 -40.96 22.47 -43.76
N GLU A 533 -40.10 23.34 -43.23
CA GLU A 533 -40.12 24.79 -43.38
C GLU A 533 -39.99 25.25 -44.84
N THR A 534 -39.17 24.56 -45.65
CA THR A 534 -39.05 24.82 -47.09
C THR A 534 -40.37 24.50 -47.82
N ALA A 535 -41.01 23.37 -47.48
CA ALA A 535 -42.29 22.98 -48.07
C ALA A 535 -43.43 23.93 -47.67
N PHE A 536 -43.48 24.33 -46.39
CA PHE A 536 -44.43 25.33 -45.90
C PHE A 536 -44.24 26.69 -46.60
N THR A 537 -42.99 27.12 -46.77
CA THR A 537 -42.65 28.36 -47.50
C THR A 537 -43.14 28.32 -48.95
N PHE A 538 -42.96 27.20 -49.67
CA PHE A 538 -43.51 27.04 -51.02
C PHE A 538 -45.04 27.05 -51.06
N VAL A 539 -45.72 26.44 -50.08
CA VAL A 539 -47.19 26.48 -49.97
C VAL A 539 -47.69 27.90 -49.72
N VAL A 540 -47.09 28.62 -48.77
CA VAL A 540 -47.46 30.02 -48.46
C VAL A 540 -47.19 30.93 -49.66
N ALA A 541 -46.03 30.82 -50.31
CA ALA A 541 -45.71 31.57 -51.52
C ALA A 541 -46.71 31.27 -52.66
N GLY A 542 -47.10 30.01 -52.84
CA GLY A 542 -48.13 29.59 -53.79
C GLY A 542 -49.51 30.18 -53.50
N VAL A 543 -49.93 30.23 -52.22
CA VAL A 543 -51.19 30.86 -51.80
C VAL A 543 -51.16 32.38 -52.01
N VAL A 544 -50.06 33.04 -51.67
CA VAL A 544 -49.89 34.49 -51.90
C VAL A 544 -49.94 34.80 -53.40
N LEU A 545 -49.25 34.01 -54.23
CA LEU A 545 -49.28 34.14 -55.69
C LEU A 545 -50.71 33.94 -56.25
N LEU A 546 -51.43 32.92 -55.76
CA LEU A 546 -52.81 32.65 -56.16
C LEU A 546 -53.74 33.83 -55.83
N VAL A 547 -53.66 34.38 -54.61
CA VAL A 547 -54.44 35.54 -54.18
C VAL A 547 -54.09 36.78 -55.04
N PHE A 548 -52.82 36.98 -55.36
CA PHE A 548 -52.36 38.08 -56.20
C PHE A 548 -52.89 37.98 -57.64
N VAL A 549 -52.83 36.79 -58.25
CA VAL A 549 -53.38 36.51 -59.58
C VAL A 549 -54.90 36.68 -59.61
N ILE A 550 -55.63 36.19 -58.59
CA ILE A 550 -57.07 36.42 -58.45
C ILE A 550 -57.39 37.91 -58.32
N GLY A 551 -56.58 38.68 -57.59
CA GLY A 551 -56.69 40.13 -57.47
C GLY A 551 -56.54 40.86 -58.82
N ILE A 552 -55.53 40.48 -59.62
CA ILE A 552 -55.31 41.01 -60.97
C ILE A 552 -56.51 40.67 -61.87
N ILE A 553 -56.93 39.40 -61.91
CA ILE A 553 -58.07 38.95 -62.72
C ILE A 553 -59.35 39.69 -62.35
N ARG A 554 -59.64 39.85 -61.05
CA ARG A 554 -60.80 40.62 -60.54
C ARG A 554 -60.76 42.09 -60.97
N THR A 555 -59.57 42.70 -60.98
CA THR A 555 -59.38 44.10 -61.39
C THR A 555 -59.57 44.29 -62.89
N VAL A 556 -59.03 43.38 -63.71
CA VAL A 556 -59.22 43.39 -65.18
C VAL A 556 -60.67 43.06 -65.57
N ALA A 557 -61.30 42.10 -64.87
CA ALA A 557 -62.71 41.75 -65.09
C ALA A 557 -63.66 42.90 -64.75
N ARG A 558 -63.35 43.70 -63.71
CA ARG A 558 -64.09 44.92 -63.38
C ARG A 558 -64.01 45.96 -64.51
N ARG A 559 -62.80 46.31 -64.96
CA ARG A 559 -62.59 47.22 -66.11
C ARG A 559 -63.27 46.72 -67.39
N ARG A 560 -63.37 45.40 -67.60
CA ARG A 560 -64.10 44.79 -68.74
C ARG A 560 -65.63 44.78 -68.62
N ARG A 561 -66.20 45.05 -67.44
CA ARG A 561 -67.64 45.33 -67.27
C ARG A 561 -67.95 46.81 -67.48
N GLU A 562 -67.12 47.68 -66.91
CA GLU A 562 -67.19 49.14 -67.10
C GLU A 562 -67.04 49.54 -68.60
N GLY A 563 -66.41 48.70 -69.42
CA GLY A 563 -66.34 48.83 -70.89
C GLY A 563 -67.47 48.16 -71.70
N ARG A 564 -68.60 47.75 -71.08
CA ARG A 564 -69.75 47.12 -71.77
C ARG A 564 -71.09 47.84 -71.60
N GLU A 565 -71.08 49.01 -70.97
CA GLU A 565 -72.26 49.90 -70.83
C GLU A 565 -72.09 51.18 -71.69
N ALA A 566 -71.27 51.11 -72.73
CA ALA A 566 -70.86 52.24 -73.58
C ALA A 566 -70.82 51.92 -75.09
N GLN A 567 -71.66 50.98 -75.55
CA GLN A 567 -72.01 50.71 -76.95
C GLN A 567 -73.49 50.33 -77.05
#